data_AF-A0A2G9UXG5-F1
#
_entry.id   AF-A0A2G9UXG5-F1
#
_cell.length_a   1.000
_cell.length_b   1.000
_cell.length_c   1.000
_cell.angle_alpha   90.00
_cell.angle_beta   90.00
_cell.angle_gamma   90.00
#
_symmetry.space_group_name_H-M   'P 1'
#
loop_
_entity.id
_entity.type
_entity.pdbx_description
1 polymer ?
#
loop_
_entity_poly.entity_id
_entity_poly.type
_entity_poly.pdbx_seq_one_letter_code
_entity_poly.pdbx_strand_id
1 'polypeptide(L)'
;MDQIVAKARGNLRRALLSMEAVKRKGVPIKDTEQVPEPEWEIYLRETAEMMIKKQNNENILAVRERLYELISRCIQPNLIFLYLLRELLKRCPSSARREVIEMAALYEHRLTRGQKAIIHLEAFVVAFMDIYLNATSSNAMET
;
A
#
# COMPACT_ATOMS: atom_id res chain seq x y z
N MET A 1 -11.45 -20.10 -10.81
CA MET A 1 -10.60 -19.32 -11.75
C MET A 1 -10.71 -17.80 -11.55
N ASP A 2 -11.91 -17.28 -11.29
CA ASP A 2 -12.18 -15.83 -11.21
C ASP A 2 -11.35 -15.09 -10.16
N GLN A 3 -11.00 -15.75 -9.05
CA GLN A 3 -10.13 -15.16 -8.02
C GLN A 3 -8.73 -14.81 -8.53
N ILE A 4 -8.16 -15.63 -9.42
CA ILE A 4 -6.84 -15.38 -10.03
C ILE A 4 -6.94 -14.18 -10.97
N VAL A 5 -8.00 -14.11 -11.78
CA VAL A 5 -8.24 -13.00 -12.70
C VAL A 5 -8.44 -11.68 -11.93
N ALA A 6 -9.25 -11.71 -10.88
CA ALA A 6 -9.51 -10.54 -10.02
C ALA A 6 -8.22 -10.05 -9.35
N LYS A 7 -7.38 -10.96 -8.83
CA LYS A 7 -6.09 -10.61 -8.19
C LYS A 7 -5.01 -10.20 -9.20
N ALA A 8 -5.09 -10.66 -10.44
CA ALA A 8 -4.16 -10.29 -11.49
C ALA A 8 -4.33 -8.85 -11.96
N ARG A 9 -5.51 -8.25 -11.78
CA ARG A 9 -5.80 -6.83 -12.11
C ARG A 9 -5.37 -6.46 -13.54
N GLY A 10 -5.68 -7.31 -14.51
CA GLY A 10 -5.32 -7.12 -15.92
C GLY A 10 -3.86 -7.46 -16.26
N ASN A 11 -3.04 -7.89 -15.31
CA ASN A 11 -1.67 -8.33 -15.55
C ASN A 11 -1.61 -9.85 -15.83
N LEU A 12 -1.53 -10.22 -17.11
CA LEU A 12 -1.49 -11.62 -17.53
C LEU A 12 -0.29 -12.40 -16.94
N ARG A 13 0.89 -11.76 -16.86
CA ARG A 13 2.07 -12.39 -16.25
C ARG A 13 1.80 -12.77 -14.79
N ARG A 14 1.17 -11.87 -14.04
CA ARG A 14 0.77 -12.13 -12.65
C ARG A 14 -0.24 -13.28 -12.56
N ALA A 15 -1.24 -13.30 -13.45
CA ALA A 15 -2.23 -14.38 -13.48
C ALA A 15 -1.57 -15.76 -13.68
N LEU A 16 -0.65 -15.86 -14.65
CA LEU A 16 0.07 -17.10 -14.96
C LEU A 16 0.94 -17.56 -13.78
N LEU A 17 1.74 -16.67 -13.21
CA LEU A 17 2.58 -16.99 -12.04
C LEU A 17 1.75 -17.40 -10.83
N SER A 18 0.63 -16.73 -10.58
CA SER A 18 -0.32 -17.11 -9.53
C SER A 18 -0.92 -18.50 -9.79
N MET A 19 -1.24 -18.83 -11.04
CA MET A 19 -1.76 -20.15 -11.41
C MET A 19 -0.70 -21.25 -11.21
N GLU A 20 0.55 -21.00 -11.60
CA GLU A 20 1.67 -21.93 -11.36
C GLU A 20 1.92 -22.14 -9.86
N ALA A 21 1.87 -21.07 -9.07
CA ALA A 21 2.05 -21.14 -7.62
C ALA A 21 0.96 -21.95 -6.92
N VAL A 22 -0.30 -21.84 -7.36
CA VAL A 22 -1.41 -22.68 -6.86
C VAL A 22 -1.21 -24.14 -7.27
N LYS A 23 -0.89 -24.41 -8.54
CA LYS A 23 -0.64 -25.77 -9.03
C LYS A 23 0.47 -26.48 -8.26
N ARG A 24 1.54 -25.76 -7.90
CA ARG A 24 2.69 -26.32 -7.16
C ARG A 24 2.33 -26.78 -5.73
N LYS A 25 1.26 -26.26 -5.14
CA LYS A 25 0.79 -26.68 -3.80
C LYS A 25 0.11 -28.06 -3.80
N GLY A 26 -0.05 -28.70 -4.97
CA GLY A 26 -0.54 -30.07 -5.08
C GLY A 26 -2.05 -30.24 -4.93
N VAL A 27 -2.80 -29.14 -4.86
CA VAL A 27 -4.26 -29.14 -4.78
C VAL A 27 -4.84 -28.94 -6.19
N PRO A 28 -5.81 -29.76 -6.64
CA PRO A 28 -6.54 -29.44 -7.86
C PRO A 28 -7.22 -28.09 -7.67
N ILE A 29 -7.06 -27.16 -8.63
CA ILE A 29 -7.56 -25.78 -8.52
C ILE A 29 -9.06 -25.80 -8.22
N LYS A 30 -9.41 -25.69 -6.93
CA LYS A 30 -10.79 -25.54 -6.47
C LYS A 30 -11.11 -24.05 -6.45
N ASP A 31 -12.36 -23.69 -6.70
CA ASP A 31 -12.78 -22.29 -6.76
C ASP A 31 -12.65 -21.54 -5.42
N THR A 32 -12.40 -22.25 -4.32
CA THR A 32 -12.21 -21.73 -2.97
C THR A 32 -10.75 -21.56 -2.53
N GLU A 33 -9.76 -21.93 -3.35
CA GLU A 33 -8.37 -21.89 -2.91
C GLU A 33 -7.79 -20.47 -2.91
N GLN A 34 -7.19 -20.06 -1.78
CA GLN A 34 -6.58 -18.75 -1.64
C GLN A 34 -5.32 -18.65 -2.50
N VAL A 35 -5.40 -17.80 -3.52
CA VAL A 35 -4.26 -17.45 -4.37
C VAL A 35 -3.15 -16.84 -3.52
N PRO A 36 -1.93 -17.41 -3.53
CA PRO A 36 -0.80 -16.88 -2.79
C PRO A 36 -0.46 -15.46 -3.24
N GLU A 37 -0.30 -14.57 -2.28
CA GLU A 37 0.09 -13.18 -2.52
C GLU A 37 1.61 -13.02 -2.36
N PRO A 38 2.25 -12.14 -3.15
CA PRO A 38 3.66 -11.82 -2.95
C PRO A 38 3.92 -11.26 -1.55
N GLU A 39 5.01 -11.69 -0.92
CA GLU A 39 5.37 -11.27 0.45
C GLU A 39 5.45 -9.74 0.60
N TRP A 40 5.97 -9.05 -0.41
CA TRP A 40 6.08 -7.60 -0.39
C TRP A 40 4.71 -6.89 -0.39
N GLU A 41 3.66 -7.49 -0.95
CA GLU A 41 2.30 -6.93 -0.91
C GLU A 41 1.68 -7.07 0.48
N ILE A 42 1.94 -8.21 1.14
CA ILE A 42 1.51 -8.45 2.52
C ILE A 42 2.23 -7.46 3.43
N TYR A 43 3.54 -7.31 3.26
CA TYR A 43 4.37 -6.39 4.03
C TYR A 43 3.94 -4.92 3.88
N LEU A 44 3.57 -4.50 2.66
CA LEU A 44 3.01 -3.18 2.40
C LEU A 44 1.62 -2.99 3.03
N ARG A 45 0.77 -4.02 2.98
CA ARG A 45 -0.55 -3.98 3.64
C ARG A 45 -0.40 -3.76 5.12
N GLU A 46 0.46 -4.53 5.79
CA GLU A 46 0.77 -4.37 7.21
C GLU A 46 1.32 -2.98 7.53
N THR A 47 2.18 -2.44 6.66
CA THR A 47 2.71 -1.08 6.79
C THR A 47 1.57 -0.05 6.72
N ALA A 48 0.63 -0.21 5.79
CA ALA A 48 -0.55 0.65 5.71
C ALA A 48 -1.43 0.54 6.97
N GLU A 49 -1.60 -0.66 7.53
CA GLU A 49 -2.35 -0.83 8.78
C GLU A 49 -1.65 -0.13 9.95
N MET A 50 -0.33 -0.22 10.02
CA MET A 50 0.48 0.44 11.03
C MET A 50 0.29 1.96 10.97
N MET A 51 0.23 2.55 9.77
CA MET A 51 -0.04 3.98 9.58
C MET A 51 -1.42 4.43 10.05
N ILE A 52 -2.42 3.56 9.91
CA ILE A 52 -3.81 3.84 10.31
C ILE A 52 -4.02 3.65 11.81
N LYS A 53 -3.33 2.68 12.43
CA LYS A 53 -3.49 2.36 13.86
C LYS A 53 -2.97 3.45 14.79
N LYS A 54 -1.81 4.05 14.47
CA LYS A 54 -1.18 5.08 15.32
C LYS A 54 -0.48 6.15 14.50
N GLN A 55 -0.83 7.41 14.72
CA GLN A 55 -0.20 8.57 14.08
C GLN A 55 0.74 9.25 15.10
N ASN A 56 1.93 8.70 15.31
CA ASN A 56 2.97 9.31 16.16
C ASN A 56 4.35 9.28 15.47
N ASN A 57 5.29 10.07 15.99
CA ASN A 57 6.64 10.17 15.41
C ASN A 57 7.41 8.85 15.43
N GLU A 58 7.25 8.05 16.47
CA GLU A 58 7.88 6.72 16.57
C GLU A 58 7.41 5.79 15.44
N ASN A 59 6.11 5.83 15.12
CA ASN A 59 5.54 5.01 14.06
C ASN A 59 5.98 5.49 12.67
N ILE A 60 6.18 6.80 12.47
CA ILE A 60 6.78 7.32 11.24
C ILE A 60 8.19 6.74 11.02
N LEU A 61 9.00 6.68 12.08
CA LEU A 61 10.35 6.09 12.02
C LEU A 61 10.29 4.59 11.72
N ALA A 62 9.37 3.85 12.37
CA ALA A 62 9.16 2.44 12.10
C ALA A 62 8.71 2.20 10.64
N VAL A 63 7.77 3.00 10.13
CA VAL A 63 7.32 2.92 8.73
C VAL A 63 8.46 3.26 7.76
N ARG A 64 9.30 4.25 8.09
CA ARG A 64 10.49 4.59 7.31
C ARG A 64 11.45 3.40 7.19
N GLU A 65 11.72 2.69 8.27
CA GLU A 65 12.56 1.48 8.28
C GLU A 65 11.97 0.39 7.37
N ARG A 66 10.66 0.13 7.47
CA ARG A 66 9.95 -0.81 6.58
C ARG A 66 10.04 -0.42 5.10
N LEU A 67 9.90 0.87 4.79
CA LEU A 67 10.05 1.37 3.42
C LEU A 67 11.48 1.23 2.91
N TYR A 68 12.49 1.42 3.76
CA TYR A 68 13.88 1.14 3.41
C TYR A 68 14.12 -0.34 3.09
N GLU A 69 13.56 -1.27 3.87
CA GLU A 69 13.67 -2.71 3.59
C GLU A 69 13.07 -3.09 2.23
N LEU A 70 11.95 -2.47 1.84
CA LEU A 70 11.36 -2.71 0.53
C LEU A 70 12.25 -2.20 -0.61
N ILE A 71 12.81 -1.00 -0.45
CA ILE A 71 13.71 -0.40 -1.44
C ILE A 71 15.01 -1.22 -1.53
N SER A 72 15.56 -1.70 -0.41
CA SER A 72 16.78 -2.50 -0.40
C SER A 72 16.60 -3.87 -1.06
N ARG A 73 15.37 -4.41 -1.07
CA ARG A 73 14.96 -5.61 -1.83
C ARG A 73 14.62 -5.32 -3.30
N CYS A 74 15.05 -4.18 -3.83
CA CYS A 74 14.88 -3.76 -5.23
C CYS A 74 13.42 -3.64 -5.69
N ILE A 75 12.50 -3.32 -4.76
CA ILE A 75 11.12 -3.01 -5.13
C ILE A 75 11.05 -1.55 -5.55
N GLN A 76 10.50 -1.31 -6.75
CA GLN A 76 10.48 0.03 -7.31
C GLN A 76 9.64 0.99 -6.45
N PRO A 77 10.14 2.20 -6.13
CA PRO A 77 9.45 3.14 -5.25
C PRO A 77 8.05 3.58 -5.72
N ASN A 78 7.85 3.71 -7.03
CA ASN A 78 6.53 3.99 -7.63
C ASN A 78 5.53 2.86 -7.36
N LEU A 79 5.98 1.59 -7.38
CA LEU A 79 5.13 0.45 -7.06
C LEU A 79 4.73 0.48 -5.58
N ILE A 80 5.69 0.72 -4.68
CA ILE A 80 5.46 0.88 -3.24
C ILE A 80 4.39 1.97 -3.02
N PHE A 81 4.57 3.12 -3.66
CA PHE A 81 3.69 4.27 -3.56
C PHE A 81 2.24 3.93 -3.98
N LEU A 82 2.07 3.36 -5.17
CA LEU A 82 0.76 2.99 -5.72
C LEU A 82 0.03 1.97 -4.84
N TYR A 83 0.74 0.97 -4.33
CA TYR A 83 0.14 -0.05 -3.48
C TYR A 83 -0.24 0.50 -2.11
N LEU A 84 0.63 1.32 -1.50
CA LEU A 84 0.36 1.96 -0.22
C LEU A 84 -0.88 2.85 -0.32
N LEU A 85 -0.96 3.72 -1.33
CA LEU A 85 -2.13 4.58 -1.57
C LEU A 85 -3.42 3.76 -1.70
N ARG A 86 -3.41 2.70 -2.50
CA ARG A 86 -4.59 1.83 -2.70
C ARG A 86 -5.06 1.20 -1.39
N GLU A 87 -4.13 0.78 -0.53
CA GLU A 87 -4.50 0.14 0.73
C GLU A 87 -5.01 1.16 1.75
N LEU A 88 -4.42 2.36 1.78
CA LEU A 88 -4.87 3.46 2.64
C LEU A 88 -6.26 3.96 2.25
N LEU A 89 -6.56 4.10 0.96
CA LEU A 89 -7.85 4.58 0.47
C LEU A 89 -9.03 3.67 0.83
N LYS A 90 -8.79 2.36 1.01
CA LYS A 90 -9.85 1.42 1.45
C LYS A 90 -10.39 1.73 2.84
N ARG A 91 -9.54 2.28 3.72
CA ARG A 91 -9.86 2.54 5.13
C ARG A 91 -10.00 4.03 5.45
N CYS A 92 -9.69 4.90 4.49
CA CYS A 92 -9.75 6.34 4.64
C CYS A 92 -11.21 6.87 4.53
N PRO A 93 -11.63 7.79 5.44
CA PRO A 93 -12.95 8.41 5.37
C PRO A 93 -13.11 9.25 4.09
N SER A 94 -14.34 9.33 3.57
CA SER A 94 -14.64 9.98 2.28
C SER A 94 -14.22 11.45 2.21
N SER A 95 -14.29 12.17 3.34
CA SER A 95 -13.88 13.58 3.46
C SER A 95 -12.39 13.78 3.18
N ALA A 96 -11.53 12.87 3.64
CA ALA A 96 -10.09 12.94 3.49
C ALA A 96 -9.57 12.39 2.16
N ARG A 97 -10.35 11.57 1.43
CA ARG A 97 -9.87 10.88 0.22
C ARG A 97 -9.34 11.83 -0.84
N ARG A 98 -10.01 12.96 -1.06
CA ARG A 98 -9.59 13.95 -2.06
C ARG A 98 -8.19 14.48 -1.74
N GLU A 99 -7.99 14.92 -0.51
CA GLU A 99 -6.74 15.50 -0.04
C GLU A 99 -5.60 14.47 -0.05
N VAL A 100 -5.89 13.24 0.38
CA VAL A 100 -4.92 12.13 0.32
C VAL A 100 -4.48 11.86 -1.12
N ILE A 101 -5.40 11.84 -2.08
CA ILE A 101 -5.09 11.62 -3.50
C ILE A 101 -4.25 12.77 -4.07
N GLU A 102 -4.57 14.01 -3.69
CA GLU A 102 -3.83 15.20 -4.12
C GLU A 102 -2.38 15.16 -3.62
N MET A 103 -2.19 14.90 -2.32
CA MET A 103 -0.85 14.75 -1.73
C MET A 103 -0.10 13.54 -2.34
N ALA A 104 -0.81 12.46 -2.61
CA ALA A 104 -0.23 11.29 -3.26
C ALA A 104 0.31 11.63 -4.66
N ALA A 105 -0.49 12.28 -5.51
CA ALA A 105 -0.07 12.69 -6.85
C ALA A 105 1.12 13.66 -6.81
N LEU A 106 1.13 14.59 -5.84
CA LEU A 106 2.22 15.55 -5.66
C LEU A 106 3.55 14.85 -5.32
N TYR A 107 3.55 13.95 -4.33
CA TYR A 107 4.77 13.26 -3.90
C TYR A 107 5.21 12.19 -4.88
N GLU A 108 4.29 11.54 -5.60
CA GLU A 108 4.63 10.65 -6.71
C GLU A 108 5.33 11.42 -7.85
N HIS A 109 4.81 12.58 -8.23
CA HIS A 109 5.47 13.41 -9.25
C HIS A 109 6.88 13.84 -8.80
N ARG A 110 7.03 14.27 -7.53
CA ARG A 110 8.33 14.62 -6.96
C ARG A 110 9.29 13.43 -6.92
N LEU A 111 8.80 12.24 -6.62
CA LEU A 111 9.58 10.99 -6.65
C LEU A 111 10.22 10.75 -8.03
N THR A 112 9.50 11.02 -9.12
CA THR A 112 10.04 10.85 -10.49
C THR A 112 11.13 11.85 -10.86
N ARG A 113 11.17 13.01 -10.20
CA ARG A 113 12.12 14.10 -10.46
C ARG A 113 13.26 14.18 -9.45
N GLY A 114 13.12 13.53 -8.30
CA GLY A 114 14.07 13.54 -7.20
C GLY A 114 15.08 12.39 -7.26
N GLN A 115 16.17 12.51 -6.49
CA GLN A 115 17.21 11.49 -6.42
C GLN A 115 16.99 10.46 -5.29
N LYS A 116 16.40 10.86 -4.16
CA LYS A 116 16.26 10.00 -2.97
C LYS A 116 14.80 9.61 -2.74
N ALA A 117 14.42 8.44 -3.24
CA ALA A 117 13.06 7.93 -3.19
C ALA A 117 12.43 7.90 -1.79
N ILE A 118 13.21 7.51 -0.79
CA ILE A 118 12.75 7.41 0.60
C ILE A 118 12.25 8.74 1.18
N ILE A 119 12.84 9.87 0.78
CA ILE A 119 12.44 11.19 1.28
C ILE A 119 11.02 11.53 0.82
N HIS A 120 10.68 11.20 -0.43
CA HIS A 120 9.36 11.45 -0.98
C HIS A 120 8.31 10.50 -0.41
N LEU A 121 8.67 9.23 -0.19
CA LEU A 121 7.80 8.26 0.46
C LEU A 121 7.50 8.64 1.91
N GLU A 122 8.52 9.02 2.67
CA GLU A 122 8.34 9.49 4.04
C GLU A 122 7.48 10.76 4.10
N ALA A 123 7.73 11.73 3.21
CA ALA A 123 6.92 12.95 3.17
C ALA A 123 5.43 12.65 2.90
N PHE A 124 5.14 11.67 2.04
CA PHE A 124 3.76 11.19 1.83
C PHE A 124 3.18 10.50 3.08
N VAL A 125 3.97 9.66 3.76
CA VAL A 125 3.54 9.00 5.01
C VAL A 125 3.16 10.02 6.08
N VAL A 126 4.00 11.05 6.28
CA VAL A 126 3.74 12.13 7.24
C VAL A 126 2.48 12.90 6.86
N ALA A 127 2.36 13.32 5.59
CA ALA A 127 1.17 14.02 5.11
C ALA A 127 -0.11 13.19 5.30
N PHE A 128 -0.07 11.90 4.97
CA PHE A 128 -1.21 11.02 5.16
C PHE A 128 -1.61 10.89 6.64
N MET A 129 -0.64 10.69 7.54
CA MET A 129 -0.93 10.56 8.96
C MET A 129 -1.57 11.83 9.54
N ASP A 130 -1.10 13.01 9.12
CA ASP A 130 -1.68 14.29 9.54
C ASP A 130 -3.12 14.47 9.05
N ILE A 131 -3.36 14.26 7.75
CA ILE A 131 -4.69 14.33 7.14
C ILE A 131 -5.65 13.33 7.82
N TYR A 132 -5.17 12.09 8.05
CA TYR A 132 -5.98 11.05 8.66
C TYR A 132 -6.36 11.39 10.12
N LEU A 133 -5.41 11.95 10.88
CA LEU A 133 -5.66 12.38 12.25
C LEU A 133 -6.70 13.51 12.30
N ASN A 134 -6.55 14.52 11.44
CA ASN A 134 -7.47 15.67 11.35
C ASN A 134 -8.88 15.25 10.89
N ALA A 135 -8.97 14.30 9.96
CA ALA A 135 -10.27 13.77 9.53
C ALA A 135 -10.95 12.93 10.62
N THR A 136 -10.17 12.18 11.40
CA THR A 136 -10.71 11.36 12.50
C THR A 136 -11.17 12.23 13.67
N SER A 137 -10.42 13.30 14.00
CA SER A 137 -10.83 14.25 15.05
C SER A 137 -12.06 15.06 14.67
N SER A 138 -12.17 15.47 13.40
CA SER A 138 -13.36 16.19 12.90
C SER A 138 -14.63 15.32 13.00
N ASN A 139 -14.55 14.04 12.63
CA ASN A 139 -15.67 13.10 12.77
C ASN A 139 -16.04 12.83 14.24
N ALA A 140 -15.10 12.96 15.19
CA ALA A 140 -15.37 12.80 16.62
C ALA A 140 -16.04 14.02 17.25
N MET A 141 -15.96 15.20 16.61
CA MET A 141 -16.67 16.42 17.04
C MET A 141 -18.09 16.53 16.50
N GLU A 142 -18.45 15.75 15.46
CA GLU A 142 -19.79 15.70 14.87
C GLU A 142 -20.73 14.67 15.54
N THR A 143 -20.26 13.95 16.57
CA THR A 143 -21.05 13.01 17.39
C THR A 143 -21.17 13.49 18.83
#